data_AF-A0A920SKU6-F1
#
_entry.id   AF-A0A920SKU6-F1
#
_cell.length_a   1.000
_cell.length_b   1.000
_cell.length_c   1.000
_cell.angle_alpha   90.00
_cell.angle_beta   90.00
_cell.angle_gamma   90.00
#
_symmetry.space_group_name_H-M   'P 1'
#
loop_
_entity.id
_entity.type
_entity.pdbx_description
1 polymer ?
#
loop_
_entity_poly.entity_id
_entity_poly.type
_entity_poly.pdbx_seq_one_letter_code
_entity_poly.pdbx_strand_id
1 'polypeptide(L)'
;MLWPNRNAFFYVLDRETGEFLLGKPYARQTWAKGLDEKGRPIRIPGTSPSVEGTTVLPRLVEEPTGFHRATVLGLIFSMYGI
;
A
#
# COMPACT_ATOMS: atom_id res chain seq x y z
N MET A 1 -0.37 20.57 -12.10
CA MET A 1 0.30 20.29 -10.80
C MET A 1 0.75 18.83 -10.78
N LEU A 2 1.96 18.51 -10.31
CA LEU A 2 2.47 17.13 -10.19
C LEU A 2 2.47 16.71 -8.72
N TRP A 3 1.89 15.55 -8.42
CA TRP A 3 1.79 15.03 -7.06
C TRP A 3 2.28 13.58 -6.94
N PRO A 4 3.42 13.31 -6.28
CA PRO A 4 3.81 11.96 -5.86
C PRO A 4 2.95 11.49 -4.70
N ASN A 5 2.12 10.47 -4.92
CA ASN A 5 1.31 9.89 -3.86
C ASN A 5 2.01 8.66 -3.25
N ARG A 6 1.77 8.43 -1.95
CA ARG A 6 2.29 7.26 -1.19
C ARG A 6 1.93 5.91 -1.80
N ASN A 7 0.93 5.86 -2.68
CA ASN A 7 0.51 4.68 -3.42
C ASN A 7 1.43 4.31 -4.62
N ALA A 8 2.55 5.02 -4.79
CA ALA A 8 3.56 4.86 -5.84
C ALA A 8 3.17 5.38 -7.24
N PHE A 9 2.13 6.21 -7.35
CA PHE A 9 1.77 6.89 -8.59
C PHE A 9 2.04 8.40 -8.50
N PHE A 10 2.54 8.96 -9.60
CA PHE A 10 2.45 10.38 -9.86
C PHE A 10 1.08 10.69 -10.46
N TYR A 11 0.49 11.81 -10.04
CA TYR A 11 -0.71 12.37 -10.63
C TYR A 11 -0.39 13.75 -11.20
N VAL A 12 -0.79 13.99 -12.44
CA VAL A 12 -0.79 15.30 -13.08
C VAL A 12 -2.23 15.75 -13.18
N LEU A 13 -2.52 16.86 -12.50
CA LEU A 13 -3.83 17.49 -12.52
C LEU A 13 -3.75 18.85 -13.19
N ASP A 14 -4.80 19.21 -13.91
CA ASP A 14 -5.03 20.59 -14.33
C ASP A 14 -5.12 21.48 -13.09
N ARG A 15 -4.41 22.61 -13.10
CA ARG A 15 -4.33 23.50 -11.95
C ARG A 15 -5.59 24.33 -11.76
N GLU A 16 -6.27 24.67 -12.85
CA GLU A 16 -7.44 25.56 -12.87
C GLU A 16 -8.72 24.77 -12.66
N THR A 17 -8.84 23.61 -13.31
CA THR A 17 -10.07 22.79 -13.29
C THR A 17 -10.00 21.62 -12.31
N GLY A 18 -8.80 21.18 -11.92
CA GLY A 18 -8.61 19.97 -11.12
C GLY A 18 -8.78 18.65 -11.89
N GLU A 19 -8.94 18.71 -13.22
CA GLU A 19 -9.09 17.54 -14.07
C GLU A 19 -7.84 16.65 -14.06
N PHE A 20 -8.04 15.33 -14.13
CA PHE A 20 -6.95 14.38 -14.26
C PHE A 20 -6.39 14.38 -15.68
N LEU A 21 -5.09 14.65 -15.81
CA LEU A 21 -4.41 14.68 -17.11
C LEU A 21 -3.57 13.43 -17.35
N LEU A 22 -2.83 12.98 -16.34
CA LEU A 22 -1.93 11.84 -16.47
C LEU A 22 -1.63 11.23 -15.11
N GLY A 23 -1.39 9.92 -15.07
CA GLY A 23 -0.70 9.33 -13.94
C GLY A 23 0.12 8.13 -14.33
N LYS A 24 1.28 8.00 -13.69
CA LYS A 24 2.27 6.97 -13.99
C LYS A 24 2.90 6.43 -12.69
N PRO A 25 3.20 5.13 -12.63
CA PRO A 25 3.93 4.58 -11.50
C PRO A 25 5.35 5.14 -11.47
N TYR A 26 5.84 5.49 -10.28
CA TYR A 26 7.22 5.97 -10.09
C TYR A 26 8.06 5.07 -9.18
N ALA A 27 7.41 4.17 -8.47
CA ALA A 27 8.04 3.14 -7.66
C ALA A 27 7.33 1.80 -7.88
N ARG A 28 7.97 0.71 -7.47
CA ARG A 28 7.39 -0.62 -7.57
C ARG A 28 6.15 -0.73 -6.67
N GLN A 29 5.03 -1.12 -7.27
CA GLN A 29 3.78 -1.38 -6.57
C GLN A 29 3.14 -2.66 -7.11
N THR A 30 2.32 -3.32 -6.29
CA THR A 30 1.71 -4.61 -6.65
C THR A 30 0.20 -4.65 -6.39
N TRP A 31 -0.42 -3.51 -6.06
CA TRP A 31 -1.83 -3.42 -5.69
C TRP A 31 -2.73 -3.03 -6.86
N ALA A 32 -2.18 -2.38 -7.89
CA ALA A 32 -2.89 -1.94 -9.08
C ALA A 32 -2.18 -2.38 -10.37
N LYS A 33 -2.95 -2.61 -11.45
CA LYS A 33 -2.38 -2.81 -12.80
C LYS A 33 -1.92 -1.49 -13.42
N GLY A 34 -2.53 -0.39 -13.00
CA GLY A 34 -2.34 0.95 -13.55
C GLY A 34 -3.48 1.87 -13.14
N LEU A 35 -3.59 3.01 -13.82
CA LEU A 35 -4.71 3.94 -13.69
C LEU A 35 -5.57 3.86 -14.95
N ASP A 36 -6.88 4.04 -14.81
CA ASP A 36 -7.79 4.24 -15.93
C ASP A 36 -7.72 5.67 -16.47
N GLU A 37 -8.48 5.97 -17.52
CA GLU A 37 -8.55 7.29 -18.17
C GLU A 37 -9.00 8.41 -17.22
N LYS A 38 -9.65 8.06 -16.10
CA LYS A 38 -10.12 9.01 -15.08
C LYS A 38 -9.16 9.09 -13.89
N GLY A 39 -7.99 8.47 -13.98
CA GLY A 39 -6.99 8.45 -12.91
C GLY A 39 -7.33 7.51 -11.76
N ARG A 40 -8.31 6.63 -11.92
CA ARG A 40 -8.73 5.68 -10.90
C ARG A 40 -7.87 4.42 -10.98
N PRO A 41 -7.39 3.89 -9.84
CA PRO A 41 -6.58 2.68 -9.85
C PRO A 41 -7.38 1.44 -10.25
N ILE A 42 -6.82 0.67 -11.18
CA ILE A 42 -7.34 -0.64 -11.57
C ILE A 42 -6.77 -1.68 -10.62
N ARG A 43 -7.53 -2.06 -9.59
CA ARG A 43 -7.09 -3.01 -8.55
C ARG A 43 -6.82 -4.40 -9.11
N ILE A 44 -5.77 -5.04 -8.62
CA ILE A 44 -5.49 -6.45 -8.88
C ILE A 44 -6.33 -7.31 -7.92
N PRO A 45 -6.99 -8.39 -8.37
CA PRO A 45 -7.71 -9.28 -7.47
C PRO A 45 -6.78 -9.88 -6.40
N GLY A 46 -7.28 -10.03 -5.17
CA GLY A 46 -6.49 -10.60 -4.07
C GLY A 46 -5.49 -9.64 -3.43
N THR A 47 -5.57 -8.34 -3.72
CA THR A 47 -4.75 -7.29 -3.06
C THR A 47 -5.52 -6.51 -2.00
N SER A 48 -6.75 -6.95 -1.68
CA SER A 48 -7.54 -6.39 -0.58
C SER A 48 -7.05 -6.93 0.76
N PRO A 49 -7.16 -6.19 1.86
CA PRO A 49 -6.84 -6.70 3.18
C PRO A 49 -7.63 -7.99 3.49
N SER A 50 -6.92 -9.00 4.00
CA SER A 50 -7.47 -10.29 4.45
C SER A 50 -7.01 -10.57 5.88
N VAL A 51 -7.70 -11.50 6.57
CA VAL A 51 -7.36 -11.90 7.96
C VAL A 51 -5.98 -12.55 8.00
N GLU A 52 -5.63 -13.33 6.98
CA GLU A 52 -4.34 -14.00 6.83
C GLU A 52 -3.20 -13.01 6.52
N GLY A 53 -3.54 -11.76 6.20
CA GLY A 53 -2.63 -10.75 5.72
C GLY A 53 -2.39 -10.87 4.22
N THR A 54 -2.50 -9.74 3.52
CA THR A 54 -2.21 -9.66 2.09
C THR A 54 -1.00 -8.77 1.86
N THR A 55 0.06 -9.33 1.25
CA THR A 55 1.29 -8.59 0.99
C THR A 55 1.14 -7.73 -0.26
N VAL A 56 1.14 -6.41 -0.10
CA VAL A 56 1.13 -5.43 -1.19
C VAL A 56 2.29 -4.45 -1.05
N LEU A 57 2.85 -4.02 -2.18
CA LEU A 57 3.79 -2.90 -2.28
C LEU A 57 3.03 -1.63 -2.69
N PRO A 58 3.46 -0.41 -2.31
CA PRO A 58 4.70 -0.11 -1.59
C PRO A 58 4.59 -0.46 -0.09
N ARG A 59 5.51 -1.31 0.38
CA ARG A 59 5.61 -1.67 1.80
C ARG A 59 6.22 -0.47 2.54
N LEU A 60 5.63 -0.10 3.68
CA LEU A 60 6.37 0.65 4.69
C LEU A 60 7.47 -0.29 5.17
N VAL A 61 8.68 -0.14 4.63
CA VAL A 61 9.84 -0.84 5.17
C VAL A 61 10.04 -0.25 6.56
N GLU A 62 9.43 -0.86 7.55
CA GLU A 62 10.06 -0.91 8.86
C GLU A 62 11.29 -1.79 8.68
N GLU A 63 12.45 -1.28 9.11
CA GLU A 63 13.70 -2.03 9.15
C GLU A 63 13.50 -3.41 9.81
N PRO A 64 14.34 -4.42 9.51
CA PRO A 64 14.09 -5.79 9.92
C PRO A 64 14.37 -5.97 11.41
N THR A 65 13.42 -5.61 12.27
CA THR A 65 13.37 -6.14 13.64
C THR A 65 12.26 -7.17 13.73
N GLY A 66 12.65 -8.43 13.57
CA GLY A 66 12.07 -9.55 14.29
C GLY A 66 10.59 -9.88 14.01
N PHE A 67 10.37 -10.83 13.11
CA PHE A 67 9.42 -11.94 13.27
C PHE A 67 8.26 -11.72 14.29
N HIS A 68 7.19 -11.05 13.87
CA HIS A 68 5.92 -11.08 14.59
C HIS A 68 4.96 -12.07 13.92
N ARG A 69 5.25 -13.37 14.12
CA ARG A 69 4.17 -14.35 14.22
C ARG A 69 3.59 -14.17 15.62
N ALA A 70 2.64 -13.27 15.76
CA ALA A 70 1.84 -13.18 16.98
C ALA A 70 0.91 -14.40 17.03
N THR A 71 1.46 -15.55 17.44
CA THR A 71 0.66 -16.68 17.90
C THR A 71 0.04 -16.25 19.22
N VAL A 72 -1.28 -16.33 19.31
CA VAL A 72 -2.13 -15.94 20.46
C VAL A 72 -1.70 -16.57 21.80
N LEU A 73 -0.79 -17.56 21.80
CA LEU A 73 -0.19 -18.14 23.00
C LEU A 73 0.97 -17.33 23.63
N GLY A 74 1.62 -16.42 22.91
CA GLY A 74 2.81 -15.71 23.41
C GLY A 74 2.55 -14.61 24.45
N LEU A 75 1.32 -14.10 24.52
CA LEU A 75 0.95 -13.01 25.44
C LEU A 75 0.66 -13.49 26.87
N ILE A 76 0.47 -14.79 27.10
CA ILE A 76 0.15 -15.33 28.42
C ILE A 76 1.41 -15.50 29.29
N PHE A 77 2.56 -15.80 28.69
CA PHE A 77 3.82 -16.00 29.43
C PHE A 77 4.49 -14.70 29.89
N SER A 78 4.18 -13.54 29.29
CA SER A 78 4.75 -12.26 29.73
C SER A 78 4.06 -11.66 30.96
N MET A 79 2.92 -12.22 31.40
CA MET A 79 2.13 -11.65 32.50
C MET A 79 2.34 -12.37 33.84
N TYR A 80 2.97 -13.55 33.83
CA TYR A 80 3.40 -14.28 35.02
C TYR A 80 4.85 -14.74 34.79
N GLY A 81 5.82 -13.94 35.23
CA GLY A 81 7.24 -14.20 35.00
C GLY A 81 7.74 -15.49 35.65
N ILE A 82 7.78 -16.57 34.87
CA ILE A 82 8.54 -17.81 35.10
C ILE A 82 9.27 -18.15 33.80
#